data_AF-A0A9W7T258-F1
#
_entry.id   AF-A0A9W7T258-F1
#
_cell.length_a   1.000
_cell.length_b   1.000
_cell.length_c   1.000
_cell.angle_alpha   90.00
_cell.angle_beta   90.00
_cell.angle_gamma   90.00
#
_symmetry.space_group_name_H-M   'P 1'
#
loop_
_entity.id
_entity.type
_entity.pdbx_description
1 polymer ?
#
loop_
_entity_poly.entity_id
_entity_poly.type
_entity_poly.pdbx_seq_one_letter_code
_entity_poly.pdbx_strand_id
1 'polypeptide(L)' 'MKMAAISVPENVRAFLLDIEGTTTPITFVKDILFPYIRENLEDYLSAHWEEDECKQDVHLLKKQVNIKTEY' A
#
# COMPACT_ATOMS: atom_id res chain seq x y z
N MET A 1 -25.75 -16.92 9.40
CA MET A 1 -24.29 -16.87 9.18
C MET A 1 -23.75 -18.26 9.50
N LYS A 2 -23.16 -18.97 8.52
CA LYS A 2 -22.67 -20.33 8.73
C LYS A 2 -21.23 -20.22 9.21
N MET A 3 -20.97 -20.52 10.48
CA MET A 3 -19.60 -20.60 11.00
C MET A 3 -18.99 -21.88 10.46
N ALA A 4 -18.05 -21.76 9.52
CA ALA A 4 -17.19 -22.88 9.14
C ALA A 4 -16.15 -23.04 10.25
N ALA A 5 -16.22 -24.14 10.99
CA ALA A 5 -15.15 -24.50 11.92
C ALA A 5 -13.97 -25.06 11.09
N ILE A 6 -12.85 -24.35 11.09
CA ILE A 6 -11.58 -24.83 10.55
C ILE A 6 -10.86 -25.58 11.68
N SER A 7 -10.47 -26.83 11.45
CA SER A 7 -9.59 -27.53 12.39
C SER A 7 -8.16 -27.06 12.15
N VAL A 8 -7.52 -26.49 13.17
CA VAL A 8 -6.11 -26.12 13.12
C VAL A 8 -5.28 -27.29 13.67
N PRO A 9 -4.24 -27.75 12.96
CA PRO A 9 -3.34 -28.80 13.47
C PRO A 9 -2.67 -28.42 14.79
N GLU A 10 -2.47 -29.39 15.69
CA GLU A 10 -1.91 -29.17 17.05
C GLU A 10 -0.52 -28.54 17.07
N ASN A 11 0.26 -28.69 15.99
CA ASN A 11 1.63 -28.19 15.89
C ASN A 11 1.73 -26.80 15.23
N VAL A 12 0.61 -26.13 14.93
CA VAL A 12 0.63 -24.74 14.42
C VAL A 12 1.04 -23.80 15.55
N ARG A 13 2.14 -23.07 15.35
CA ARG A 13 2.67 -22.09 16.34
C ARG A 13 2.47 -20.64 15.92
N ALA A 14 2.09 -20.40 14.67
CA ALA A 14 1.88 -19.06 14.13
C ALA A 14 0.87 -19.09 12.97
N PHE A 15 0.16 -17.98 12.80
CA PHE A 15 -0.66 -17.71 11.63
C PHE A 15 -0.04 -16.54 10.87
N LEU A 16 0.15 -16.73 9.57
CA LEU A 16 0.49 -15.66 8.65
C LEU A 16 -0.80 -15.22 7.97
N LEU A 17 -1.11 -13.94 8.08
CA LEU A 17 -2.32 -13.36 7.49
C LEU A 17 -1.91 -12.43 6.36
N ASP A 18 -2.59 -12.58 5.24
CA ASP A 18 -2.59 -11.59 4.18
C ASP A 18 -3.45 -10.37 4.59
N ILE A 19 -3.31 -9.25 3.89
CA ILE A 19 -3.99 -7.99 4.21
C ILE A 19 -5.23 -7.81 3.35
N GLU A 20 -5.06 -7.58 2.06
CA GLU A 20 -6.14 -7.17 1.15
C GLU A 20 -7.07 -8.36 0.84
N GLY A 21 -8.35 -8.22 1.17
CA GLY A 21 -9.35 -9.29 1.03
C GLY A 21 -9.27 -10.36 2.12
N THR A 22 -8.31 -10.30 3.03
CA THR A 22 -8.16 -11.23 4.16
C THR A 22 -8.47 -10.55 5.50
N THR A 23 -7.62 -9.64 5.98
CA THR A 23 -7.89 -8.86 7.20
C THR A 23 -8.55 -7.51 6.93
N THR A 24 -8.39 -6.99 5.72
CA THR A 24 -8.86 -5.67 5.31
C THR A 24 -9.69 -5.80 4.04
N PRO A 25 -10.88 -5.16 3.93
CA PRO A 25 -11.67 -5.23 2.71
C PRO A 25 -10.86 -4.80 1.50
N ILE A 26 -10.93 -5.59 0.42
CA ILE A 26 -10.31 -5.23 -0.86
C ILE A 26 -10.78 -3.85 -1.36
N THR A 27 -12.04 -3.51 -1.06
CA THR A 27 -12.64 -2.20 -1.37
C THR A 27 -12.01 -1.05 -0.60
N PHE A 28 -11.50 -1.27 0.62
CA PHE A 28 -10.80 -0.22 1.35
C PHE A 28 -9.50 0.16 0.63
N VAL A 29 -8.71 -0.82 0.21
CA VAL A 29 -7.45 -0.55 -0.49
C VAL A 29 -7.74 0.15 -1.82
N LYS A 30 -8.64 -0.42 -2.62
CA LYS A 30 -8.95 0.05 -3.98
C LYS A 30 -9.72 1.38 -4.00
N ASP A 31 -10.75 1.52 -3.19
CA ASP A 31 -11.74 2.60 -3.30
C ASP A 31 -11.50 3.71 -2.27
N ILE A 32 -10.59 3.52 -1.29
CA ILE A 32 -10.28 4.54 -0.27
C ILE A 32 -8.78 4.86 -0.24
N LEU A 33 -7.91 3.87 0.02
CA LEU A 33 -6.48 4.12 0.24
C LEU A 33 -5.79 4.71 -1.00
N PHE A 34 -5.95 4.08 -2.17
CA PHE A 34 -5.34 4.59 -3.39
C PHE A 34 -5.96 5.92 -3.86
N PRO A 35 -7.30 6.12 -3.83
CA PRO A 35 -7.92 7.41 -4.13
C PRO A 35 -7.41 8.54 -3.23
N TYR A 36 -7.30 8.30 -1.91
CA TYR A 36 -6.76 9.30 -0.97
C TYR A 36 -5.39 9.83 -1.41
N ILE A 37 -4.46 8.95 -1.78
CA ILE A 37 -3.14 9.37 -2.25
C ILE A 37 -3.26 10.26 -3.49
N ARG A 38 -4.08 9.88 -4.48
CA ARG A 38 -4.24 10.68 -5.71
C ARG A 38 -4.85 12.05 -5.45
N GLU A 39 -5.83 12.10 -4.57
CA GLU A 39 -6.55 13.33 -4.23
C GLU A 39 -5.69 14.32 -3.41
N ASN A 40 -4.75 13.82 -2.61
CA ASN A 40 -3.94 14.65 -1.70
C ASN A 40 -2.50 14.86 -2.20
N LEU A 41 -2.08 14.23 -3.31
CA LEU A 41 -0.68 14.25 -3.75
C LEU A 41 -0.19 15.67 -4.07
N GLU A 42 -0.99 16.47 -4.77
CA GLU A 42 -0.60 17.83 -5.17
C GLU A 42 -0.44 18.75 -3.96
N ASP A 43 -1.40 18.71 -3.03
CA ASP A 43 -1.36 19.50 -1.79
C ASP A 43 -0.18 19.07 -0.91
N TYR A 44 0.07 17.76 -0.78
CA TYR A 44 1.20 17.23 -0.04
C TYR A 44 2.53 17.69 -0.64
N LEU A 45 2.74 17.52 -1.95
CA LEU A 45 3.96 17.97 -2.60
C LEU A 45 4.15 19.49 -2.47
N SER A 46 3.08 20.27 -2.56
CA SER A 46 3.15 21.72 -2.41
C SER A 46 3.53 22.15 -0.99
N ALA A 47 2.98 21.49 0.03
CA ALA A 47 3.24 21.80 1.43
C ALA A 47 4.63 21.34 1.89
N HIS A 48 5.12 20.21 1.37
CA HIS A 48 6.34 19.55 1.83
C HIS A 48 7.52 19.68 0.85
N TRP A 49 7.38 20.44 -0.24
CA TRP A 49 8.36 20.49 -1.34
C TRP A 49 9.80 20.77 -0.89
N GLU A 50 9.95 21.62 0.13
CA GLU A 50 11.27 22.05 0.59
C GLU A 50 11.94 21.07 1.54
N GLU A 51 11.23 20.04 2.01
CA GLU A 51 11.75 19.02 2.90
C GLU A 51 12.71 18.08 2.15
N ASP A 52 13.84 17.77 2.79
CA ASP A 52 14.86 16.91 2.18
C ASP A 52 14.32 15.50 1.87
N GLU A 53 13.41 14.98 2.68
CA GLU A 53 12.75 13.68 2.45
C GLU A 53 11.89 13.72 1.18
N CYS A 54 10.99 14.71 1.05
CA CYS A 54 10.15 14.87 -0.14
C CYS A 54 10.99 15.05 -1.42
N LYS A 55 12.10 15.80 -1.36
CA LYS A 55 13.04 15.95 -2.48
C LYS A 55 13.70 14.62 -2.86
N GLN A 56 14.08 13.81 -1.87
CA GLN A 56 14.65 12.47 -2.10
C GLN A 56 13.63 11.52 -2.74
N ASP A 57 12.40 11.52 -2.26
CA ASP A 57 11.31 10.69 -2.81
C ASP A 57 11.06 11.02 -4.29
N VAL A 58 10.93 12.31 -4.63
CA VAL A 58 10.75 12.74 -6.03
C VAL A 58 11.96 12.35 -6.89
N HIS A 59 13.17 12.41 -6.35
CA HIS A 59 14.37 11.95 -7.07
C HIS A 59 14.34 10.45 -7.35
N LEU A 60 13.94 9.64 -6.38
CA LEU A 60 13.77 8.19 -6.57
C LEU A 60 12.67 7.89 -7.58
N LEU A 61 11.55 8.61 -7.55
CA LEU A 61 10.48 8.48 -8.55
C LEU A 61 10.97 8.81 -9.96
N LYS A 62 11.74 9.89 -10.14
CA LYS A 62 12.36 10.25 -11.42
C LYS A 62 13.28 9.15 -11.95
N LYS A 63 14.11 8.56 -11.08
CA LYS A 63 14.98 7.42 -11.45
C LYS A 63 14.16 6.21 -11.88
N GLN A 64 13.08 5.90 -11.16
CA GLN A 64 12.24 4.73 -11.45
C GLN A 64 11.58 4.81 -12.82
N VAL A 65 11.17 5.99 -13.28
CA VAL A 65 10.59 6.18 -14.62
C VAL A 65 11.62 5.85 -15.71
N ASN A 66 12.86 6.32 -15.55
CA ASN A 66 13.91 6.12 -16.54
C ASN A 66 14.35 4.64 -16.67
N ILE A 67 14.24 3.86 -15.61
CA ILE A 67 14.56 2.42 -15.64
C ILE A 67 13.52 1.62 -16.44
N LYS A 68 12.25 2.07 -16.46
CA LYS A 68 11.17 1.35 -17.14
C LYS A 68 11.10 1.60 -18.65
N THR A 69 11.81 2.60 -19.18
CA THR A 69 11.84 2.94 -20.60
C THR A 69 12.96 2.25 -21.40
N GLU A 70 13.81 1.44 -20.75
CA GLU A 70 14.94 0.73 -21.39
C GLU A 70 14.66 -0.74 -21.75
N TYR A 71 13.38 -1.14 -21.82
CA TYR A 71 12.96 -2.48 -22.29
C TYR A 71 11.96 -2.38 -23.44
#